data_AF-A0A662DVR0-F1
#
_entry.id   AF-A0A662DVR0-F1
#
_cell.length_a   1.000
_cell.length_b   1.000
_cell.length_c   1.000
_cell.angle_alpha   90.00
_cell.angle_beta   90.00
_cell.angle_gamma   90.00
#
_symmetry.space_group_name_H-M   'P 1'
#
loop_
_entity.id
_entity.type
_entity.pdbx_description
1 polymer ?
#
loop_
_entity_poly.entity_id
_entity_poly.type
_entity_poly.pdbx_seq_one_letter_code
_entity_poly.pdbx_strand_id
1 'polypeptide(L)'
;MIDFVDFAKIERLLRPEEKMVYNTVHSFVNDRIKPEIAGHFEAGTFPIQLVKEMGKLGFLGPTLREYGGAGLSDVAYGLINQELERGDSGLRSFASVQSSL
;
A
#
# COMPACT_ATOMS: atom_id res chain seq x y z
N MET A 1 12.24 -16.91 19.79
CA MET A 1 11.10 -17.47 19.04
C MET A 1 11.36 -17.21 17.56
N ILE A 2 11.14 -18.18 16.67
CA ILE A 2 11.31 -18.00 15.23
C ILE A 2 10.10 -17.22 14.71
N ASP A 3 10.34 -16.16 13.96
CA ASP A 3 9.31 -15.48 13.18
C ASP A 3 9.18 -16.21 11.84
N PHE A 4 8.02 -16.79 11.57
CA PHE A 4 7.77 -17.53 10.32
C PHE A 4 7.39 -16.63 9.15
N VAL A 5 6.93 -15.40 9.43
CA VAL A 5 6.58 -14.42 8.40
C VAL A 5 7.82 -13.66 7.96
N ASP A 6 8.70 -13.28 8.88
CA ASP A 6 9.99 -12.65 8.59
C ASP A 6 11.20 -13.51 9.04
N PHE A 7 11.29 -14.71 8.48
CA PHE A 7 12.36 -15.67 8.83
C PHE A 7 13.76 -15.12 8.60
N ALA A 8 13.96 -14.39 7.50
CA ALA A 8 15.25 -13.80 7.13
C ALA A 8 15.54 -12.46 7.84
N LYS A 9 14.61 -11.97 8.67
CA LYS A 9 14.67 -10.67 9.34
C LYS A 9 14.88 -9.53 8.33
N ILE A 10 14.17 -9.57 7.21
CA ILE A 10 14.22 -8.57 6.13
C ILE A 10 13.81 -7.20 6.67
N GLU A 11 12.90 -7.13 7.64
CA GLU A 11 12.43 -5.86 8.20
C GLU A 11 13.60 -5.04 8.81
N ARG A 12 14.66 -5.68 9.30
CA ARG A 12 15.85 -4.98 9.84
C ARG A 12 16.65 -4.22 8.78
N LEU A 13 16.45 -4.54 7.49
CA LEU A 13 17.12 -3.90 6.36
C LEU A 13 16.40 -2.61 5.93
N LEU A 14 15.16 -2.42 6.39
CA LEU A 14 14.36 -1.24 6.05
C LEU A 14 14.85 -0.01 6.81
N ARG A 15 14.92 1.11 6.11
CA ARG A 15 15.16 2.43 6.69
C ARG A 15 13.98 2.86 7.58
N PRO A 16 14.19 3.77 8.55
CA PRO A 16 13.11 4.28 9.39
C PRO A 16 11.91 4.81 8.60
N GLU A 17 12.15 5.54 7.50
CA GLU A 17 11.06 6.05 6.66
C GLU A 17 10.29 4.92 5.96
N GLU A 18 10.98 3.88 5.48
CA GLU A 18 10.35 2.71 4.84
C GLU A 18 9.49 1.92 5.82
N LYS A 19 9.95 1.77 7.07
CA LYS A 19 9.15 1.16 8.15
C LYS A 19 7.91 1.98 8.47
N MET A 20 8.03 3.31 8.47
CA MET A 20 6.89 4.20 8.69
C MET A 20 5.86 4.06 7.56
N VAL A 21 6.32 4.01 6.30
CA VAL A 21 5.46 3.75 5.15
C VAL A 21 4.77 2.40 5.28
N TYR A 22 5.52 1.33 5.57
CA TYR A 22 5.00 -0.02 5.78
C TYR A 22 3.89 -0.04 6.85
N ASN A 23 4.15 0.52 8.04
CA ASN A 23 3.16 0.55 9.12
C ASN A 23 1.91 1.34 8.75
N THR A 24 2.06 2.42 7.98
CA THR A 24 0.94 3.26 7.54
C THR A 24 0.05 2.49 6.57
N VAL A 25 0.62 1.88 5.52
CA VAL A 25 -0.16 1.07 4.56
C VAL A 25 -0.74 -0.19 5.22
N HIS A 26 0.01 -0.82 6.13
CA HIS A 26 -0.46 -2.00 6.87
C HIS A 26 -1.71 -1.70 7.69
N SER A 27 -1.71 -0.58 8.41
CA SER A 27 -2.87 -0.10 9.19
C SER A 27 -4.03 0.23 8.27
N PHE A 28 -3.80 0.98 7.18
CA PHE A 28 -4.84 1.28 6.19
C PHE A 28 -5.49 0.03 5.60
N VAL A 29 -4.69 -1.00 5.28
CA VAL A 29 -5.19 -2.26 4.74
C VAL A 29 -6.08 -2.99 5.76
N ASN A 30 -5.67 -3.04 7.04
CA ASN A 30 -6.44 -3.74 8.06
C ASN A 30 -7.70 -2.98 8.47
N ASP A 31 -7.59 -1.65 8.60
CA ASP A 31 -8.65 -0.84 9.20
C ASP A 31 -9.66 -0.37 8.15
N ARG A 32 -9.25 -0.22 6.89
CA ARG A 32 -10.08 0.38 5.82
C ARG A 32 -10.35 -0.57 4.65
N ILE A 33 -9.35 -1.27 4.14
CA ILE A 33 -9.54 -2.15 2.97
C ILE A 33 -10.28 -3.43 3.36
N LYS A 34 -9.72 -4.22 4.30
CA LYS A 34 -10.26 -5.53 4.67
C LYS A 34 -11.74 -5.53 5.07
N PRO A 35 -12.26 -4.54 5.83
CA PRO A 35 -13.66 -4.55 6.25
C PRO A 35 -14.67 -4.40 5.09
N GLU A 36 -14.27 -3.76 3.99
CA GLU A 36 -15.19 -3.35 2.93
C GLU A 36 -15.00 -4.14 1.62
N ILE A 37 -13.78 -4.62 1.35
CA ILE A 37 -13.38 -5.08 0.02
C ILE A 37 -14.10 -6.36 -0.45
N ALA A 38 -14.43 -7.26 0.47
CA ALA A 38 -15.17 -8.49 0.14
C ALA A 38 -16.55 -8.18 -0.46
N GLY A 39 -17.25 -7.16 0.10
CA GLY A 39 -18.55 -6.74 -0.43
C GLY A 39 -18.42 -6.14 -1.84
N HIS A 40 -17.38 -5.35 -2.08
CA HIS A 40 -17.09 -4.81 -3.41
C HIS A 40 -16.77 -5.89 -4.45
N PHE A 41 -15.99 -6.90 -4.05
CA PHE A 41 -15.66 -8.05 -4.88
C PHE A 41 -16.92 -8.82 -5.31
N GLU A 42 -17.76 -9.23 -4.34
CA GLU A 42 -19.01 -9.96 -4.61
C GLU A 42 -20.00 -9.14 -5.47
N ALA A 43 -20.07 -7.83 -5.24
CA ALA A 43 -20.95 -6.94 -5.99
C ALA A 43 -20.40 -6.51 -7.36
N GLY A 44 -19.15 -6.84 -7.69
CA GLY A 44 -18.48 -6.38 -8.92
C GLY A 44 -18.35 -4.85 -9.00
N THR A 45 -18.17 -4.18 -7.87
CA THR A 45 -18.04 -2.71 -7.79
C THR A 45 -16.65 -2.30 -7.33
N PHE A 46 -16.26 -1.05 -7.60
CA PHE A 46 -14.94 -0.53 -7.21
C PHE A 46 -15.03 0.50 -6.07
N PRO A 47 -14.20 0.39 -5.02
CA PRO A 47 -14.30 1.24 -3.83
C PRO A 47 -13.65 2.63 -4.03
N ILE A 48 -14.34 3.54 -4.74
CA ILE A 48 -13.83 4.88 -5.06
C ILE A 48 -13.47 5.72 -3.83
N GLN A 49 -14.10 5.48 -2.67
CA GLN A 49 -13.75 6.22 -1.46
C GLN A 49 -12.36 5.82 -0.93
N LEU A 50 -12.01 4.53 -0.98
CA LEU A 50 -10.68 4.05 -0.59
C LEU A 50 -9.59 4.69 -1.48
N VAL A 51 -9.85 4.84 -2.78
CA VAL A 51 -8.93 5.52 -3.71
C VAL A 51 -8.60 6.94 -3.28
N LYS A 52 -9.61 7.72 -2.88
CA LYS A 52 -9.40 9.11 -2.43
C LYS A 52 -8.55 9.17 -1.17
N GLU A 53 -8.72 8.21 -0.28
CA GLU A 53 -7.91 8.10 0.93
C GLU A 53 -6.48 7.66 0.63
N MET A 54 -6.28 6.70 -0.27
CA MET A 54 -4.97 6.32 -0.77
C MET A 54 -4.20 7.52 -1.33
N GLY A 55 -4.88 8.40 -2.08
CA GLY A 55 -4.28 9.65 -2.56
C GLY A 55 -3.84 10.59 -1.43
N LYS A 56 -4.67 10.78 -0.40
CA LYS A 56 -4.33 11.61 0.77
C LYS A 56 -3.18 11.05 1.59
N LEU A 57 -3.02 9.72 1.61
CA LEU A 57 -1.94 9.02 2.31
C LEU A 57 -0.64 8.94 1.48
N GLY A 58 -0.65 9.43 0.23
CA GLY A 58 0.53 9.43 -0.63
C GLY A 58 0.86 8.07 -1.26
N PHE A 59 -0.13 7.19 -1.41
CA PHE A 59 0.08 5.86 -2.02
C PHE A 59 0.01 5.88 -3.55
N LEU A 60 -0.31 7.03 -4.15
CA LEU A 60 -0.43 7.22 -5.60
C LEU A 60 0.69 8.16 -6.08
N GLY A 61 1.48 7.71 -7.05
CA GLY A 61 2.71 8.39 -7.48
C GLY A 61 3.76 8.57 -6.37
N PRO A 62 4.01 7.58 -5.48
CA PRO A 62 4.81 7.78 -4.27
C PRO A 62 6.25 8.20 -4.54
N THR A 63 6.83 7.81 -5.68
CA THR A 63 8.22 8.12 -6.07
C THR A 63 8.37 9.48 -6.75
N LEU A 64 7.28 10.12 -7.17
CA LEU A 64 7.32 11.44 -7.78
C LEU A 64 7.67 12.47 -6.70
N ARG A 65 8.67 13.31 -6.97
CA ARG A 65 9.06 14.41 -6.08
C ARG A 65 8.34 15.73 -6.42
N GLU A 66 7.92 15.85 -7.66
CA GLU A 66 7.21 17.01 -8.19
C GLU A 66 5.68 16.80 -8.08
N TYR A 67 4.91 17.86 -8.32
CA TYR A 67 3.44 17.80 -8.42
C TYR A 67 2.69 17.28 -7.17
N GLY A 68 3.31 17.37 -5.99
CA GLY A 68 2.70 16.92 -4.73
C GLY A 68 2.91 15.44 -4.41
N GLY A 69 3.75 14.73 -5.17
CA GLY A 69 4.19 13.38 -4.83
C GLY A 69 5.12 13.36 -3.61
N ALA A 70 5.19 12.19 -2.95
CA ALA A 70 5.87 12.03 -1.67
C ALA A 70 7.41 11.86 -1.79
N GLY A 71 7.95 11.69 -3.00
CA GLY A 71 9.39 11.52 -3.23
C GLY A 71 10.01 10.32 -2.49
N LEU A 72 9.23 9.26 -2.28
CA LEU A 72 9.61 8.05 -1.56
C LEU A 72 10.56 7.18 -2.39
N SER A 73 11.26 6.26 -1.70
CA SER A 73 12.14 5.28 -2.33
C SER A 73 11.35 4.21 -3.10
N ASP A 74 12.01 3.55 -4.05
CA ASP A 74 11.43 2.39 -4.75
C ASP A 74 11.11 1.23 -3.79
N VAL A 75 11.90 1.08 -2.71
CA VAL A 75 11.61 0.12 -1.64
C VAL A 75 10.30 0.47 -0.93
N ALA A 76 10.09 1.74 -0.58
CA ALA A 76 8.83 2.19 0.00
C ALA A 76 7.65 1.99 -0.96
N TYR A 77 7.85 2.24 -2.26
CA TYR A 77 6.83 1.92 -3.28
C TYR A 77 6.52 0.42 -3.34
N GLY A 78 7.55 -0.44 -3.28
CA GLY A 78 7.39 -1.89 -3.19
C GLY A 78 6.59 -2.31 -1.96
N LEU A 79 6.88 -1.74 -0.79
CA LEU A 79 6.17 -2.02 0.46
C LEU A 79 4.69 -1.58 0.40
N ILE A 80 4.39 -0.42 -0.22
CA ILE A 80 3.02 0.02 -0.48
C ILE A 80 2.29 -1.04 -1.31
N ASN A 81 2.87 -1.46 -2.44
CA ASN A 81 2.24 -2.47 -3.29
C ASN A 81 2.06 -3.82 -2.58
N GLN A 82 3.07 -4.28 -1.83
CA GLN A 82 3.02 -5.54 -1.09
C GLN A 82 1.85 -5.56 -0.10
N GLU A 83 1.67 -4.51 0.68
CA GLU A 83 0.59 -4.44 1.66
C GLU A 83 -0.78 -4.20 1.00
N LEU A 84 -0.85 -3.39 -0.06
CA LEU A 84 -2.09 -3.24 -0.83
C LEU A 84 -2.54 -4.58 -1.43
N GLU A 85 -1.62 -5.36 -1.99
CA GLU A 85 -1.91 -6.71 -2.53
C GLU A 85 -2.39 -7.67 -1.43
N ARG A 86 -1.83 -7.56 -0.23
CA ARG A 86 -2.29 -8.32 0.95
C ARG A 86 -3.75 -7.98 1.33
N GLY A 87 -4.23 -6.80 0.94
CA GLY A 87 -5.62 -6.39 1.08
C GLY A 87 -6.48 -6.85 -0.10
N ASP A 88 -6.10 -6.42 -1.31
CA ASP A 88 -6.76 -6.75 -2.57
C ASP A 88 -5.88 -6.42 -3.79
N SER A 89 -5.77 -7.37 -4.71
CA SER A 89 -5.02 -7.24 -5.96
C SER A 89 -5.63 -6.21 -6.91
N GLY A 90 -6.94 -5.96 -6.86
CA GLY A 90 -7.61 -4.93 -7.67
C GLY A 90 -7.14 -3.52 -7.31
N LEU A 91 -7.13 -3.21 -6.01
CA LEU A 91 -6.63 -1.93 -5.47
C LEU A 91 -5.14 -1.72 -5.72
N ARG A 92 -4.31 -2.76 -5.56
CA ARG A 92 -2.89 -2.68 -5.94
C ARG A 92 -2.72 -2.46 -7.44
N SER A 93 -3.52 -3.12 -8.28
CA SER A 93 -3.50 -2.91 -9.74
C SER A 93 -3.83 -1.48 -10.11
N PHE A 94 -4.87 -0.92 -9.50
CA PHE A 94 -5.21 0.49 -9.65
C PHE A 94 -4.05 1.41 -9.23
N ALA A 95 -3.47 1.20 -8.05
CA ALA A 95 -2.35 2.02 -7.55
C ALA A 95 -1.13 1.96 -8.49
N SER A 96 -0.82 0.78 -9.03
CA SER A 96 0.26 0.59 -9.99
C SER A 96 0.02 1.34 -11.30
N VAL A 97 -1.19 1.23 -11.88
CA VAL A 97 -1.56 1.97 -13.09
C VAL A 97 -1.42 3.47 -12.86
N GLN A 98 -1.98 3.97 -11.77
CA GLN A 98 -1.95 5.41 -11.47
C GLN A 98 -0.53 5.95 -11.18
N SER A 99 0.40 5.09 -10.74
CA SER A 99 1.72 5.52 -10.27
C SER A 99 2.85 5.27 -11.28
N SER A 100 2.71 4.31 -12.20
CA SER A 100 3.82 3.80 -13.00
C SER A 100 3.54 3.65 -14.50
N LEU A 101 2.32 3.91 -14.96
CA LEU A 101 1.94 3.94 -16.38
C LEU A 101 1.53 5.36 -16.78
#